data_AF-A0A0F9URA2-F1
#
_entry.id   AF-A0A0F9URA2-F1
#
_cell.length_a   1.000
_cell.length_b   1.000
_cell.length_c   1.000
_cell.angle_alpha   90.00
_cell.angle_beta   90.00
_cell.angle_gamma   90.00
#
_symmetry.space_group_name_H-M   'P 1'
#
loop_
_entity.id
_entity.type
_entity.pdbx_description
1 polymer ?
#
loop_
_entity_poly.entity_id
_entity_poly.type
_entity_poly.pdbx_seq_one_letter_code
_entity_poly.pdbx_strand_id
1 'polypeptide(L)'
;MFEVGLLVAGFLALPWYVLSILVIVFLCDVGAASKDEFAFATGAIIVGLLLVSGLGWWTEGFNPLGWAWNNPVDVITGFVAYSLIGCLWSVAKWKLFLRKSFKRSEKKFEEALTNFQRMLDEVANGTRHHAPTDPPKKTRPSESFASENAGRLTGWIFHWPFSVLGVLVGDVIIRFADTCYKALHGLFERMARAQFAGYEE
;
A
#
# COMPACT_ATOMS: atom_id res chain seq x y z
N MET A 1 0.23 -5.07 -30.98
CA MET A 1 -0.43 -3.77 -30.65
C MET A 1 -1.93 -3.79 -30.88
N PHE A 2 -2.47 -4.54 -31.85
CA PHE A 2 -3.92 -4.63 -32.10
C PHE A 2 -4.75 -5.24 -30.93
N GLU A 3 -4.18 -6.17 -30.17
CA GLU A 3 -4.92 -6.89 -29.11
C GLU A 3 -5.22 -6.05 -27.87
N VAL A 4 -4.33 -5.12 -27.51
CA VAL A 4 -4.54 -4.23 -26.35
C VAL A 4 -5.71 -3.28 -26.60
N GLY A 5 -5.84 -2.75 -27.83
CA GLY A 5 -6.96 -1.90 -28.21
C GLY A 5 -8.29 -2.66 -28.16
N LEU A 6 -8.31 -3.93 -28.56
CA LEU A 6 -9.50 -4.78 -28.51
C LEU A 6 -9.92 -5.08 -27.06
N LEU A 7 -8.95 -5.32 -26.17
CA LEU A 7 -9.22 -5.53 -24.74
C LEU A 7 -9.80 -4.27 -24.08
N VAL A 8 -9.23 -3.09 -24.37
CA VAL A 8 -9.74 -1.82 -23.83
C VAL A 8 -11.13 -1.51 -24.38
N ALA A 9 -11.36 -1.70 -25.68
CA ALA A 9 -12.66 -1.51 -26.30
C ALA A 9 -13.70 -2.48 -25.71
N GLY A 10 -13.34 -3.76 -25.52
CA GLY A 10 -14.19 -4.75 -24.88
C GLY A 10 -14.51 -4.40 -23.42
N PHE A 11 -13.54 -3.88 -22.67
CA PHE A 11 -13.77 -3.41 -21.31
C PHE A 11 -14.73 -2.22 -21.27
N LEU A 12 -14.56 -1.24 -22.16
CA LEU A 12 -15.45 -0.08 -22.25
C LEU A 12 -16.84 -0.41 -22.81
N ALA A 13 -16.97 -1.52 -23.54
CA ALA A 13 -18.23 -2.05 -24.04
C ALA A 13 -19.03 -2.81 -22.96
N LEU A 14 -18.46 -3.02 -21.76
CA LEU A 14 -19.20 -3.61 -20.65
C LEU A 14 -20.36 -2.70 -20.23
N PRO A 15 -21.51 -3.27 -19.81
CA PRO A 15 -22.59 -2.47 -19.27
C PRO A 15 -22.10 -1.59 -18.10
N TRP A 16 -22.55 -0.35 -18.06
CA TRP A 16 -22.08 0.66 -17.09
C TRP A 16 -22.20 0.20 -15.62
N TYR A 17 -23.20 -0.64 -15.31
CA TYR A 17 -23.41 -1.18 -13.97
C TYR A 17 -22.34 -2.24 -13.61
N VAL A 18 -21.89 -3.06 -14.58
CA VAL A 18 -20.77 -3.99 -14.38
C VAL A 18 -19.48 -3.21 -14.12
N LEU A 19 -19.24 -2.15 -14.88
CA LEU A 19 -18.10 -1.26 -14.68
C LEU A 19 -18.12 -0.65 -13.27
N SER A 20 -19.29 -0.22 -12.79
CA SER A 20 -19.45 0.34 -11.45
C SER A 20 -19.13 -0.69 -10.36
N ILE A 21 -19.60 -1.94 -10.50
CA ILE A 21 -19.27 -3.04 -9.56
C ILE A 21 -17.77 -3.33 -9.57
N LEU A 22 -17.15 -3.42 -10.75
CA LEU A 22 -15.71 -3.66 -10.87
C LEU A 22 -14.90 -2.54 -10.23
N VAL A 23 -15.31 -1.28 -10.39
CA VAL A 23 -14.70 -0.13 -9.72
C VAL A 23 -14.83 -0.24 -8.20
N ILE A 24 -16.01 -0.58 -7.68
CA ILE A 24 -16.22 -0.74 -6.23
C ILE A 24 -15.34 -1.88 -5.69
N VAL A 25 -15.34 -3.05 -6.35
CA VAL A 25 -14.50 -4.19 -5.96
C VAL A 25 -13.02 -3.81 -6.00
N PHE A 26 -12.59 -3.08 -7.03
CA PHE A 26 -11.23 -2.56 -7.15
C PHE A 26 -10.87 -1.62 -6.00
N LEU A 27 -11.75 -0.67 -5.65
CA LEU A 27 -11.54 0.26 -4.54
C LEU A 27 -11.49 -0.48 -3.19
N CYS A 28 -12.36 -1.48 -2.99
CA CYS A 28 -12.33 -2.34 -1.82
C CYS A 28 -11.03 -3.13 -1.73
N ASP A 29 -10.55 -3.72 -2.84
CA ASP A 29 -9.30 -4.47 -2.88
C ASP A 29 -8.09 -3.57 -2.59
N VAL A 30 -8.00 -2.39 -3.21
CA VAL A 30 -6.95 -1.39 -2.92
C VAL A 30 -6.99 -0.96 -1.46
N GLY A 31 -8.18 -0.70 -0.91
CA GLY A 31 -8.37 -0.32 0.49
C GLY A 31 -7.92 -1.43 1.44
N ALA A 32 -8.31 -2.68 1.18
CA ALA A 32 -7.93 -3.83 2.00
C ALA A 32 -6.42 -4.15 1.88
N ALA A 33 -5.87 -4.10 0.67
CA ALA A 33 -4.43 -4.27 0.42
C ALA A 33 -3.60 -3.20 1.12
N SER A 34 -4.14 -1.99 1.32
CA SER A 34 -3.45 -0.93 2.09
C SER A 34 -3.35 -1.23 3.58
N LYS A 35 -4.26 -2.06 4.12
CA LYS A 35 -4.29 -2.48 5.52
C LYS A 35 -3.69 -3.87 5.76
N ASP A 36 -3.08 -4.48 4.74
CA ASP A 36 -2.66 -5.88 4.74
C ASP A 36 -3.82 -6.88 5.03
N GLU A 37 -5.08 -6.49 4.75
CA GLU A 37 -6.29 -7.31 4.95
C GLU A 37 -6.61 -8.16 3.70
N PHE A 38 -5.66 -8.99 3.26
CA PHE A 38 -5.75 -9.74 1.99
C PHE A 38 -6.94 -10.70 1.89
N ALA A 39 -7.41 -11.23 3.02
CA ALA A 39 -8.57 -12.11 3.06
C ALA A 39 -9.86 -11.39 2.63
N PHE A 40 -10.05 -10.15 3.09
CA PHE A 40 -11.19 -9.33 2.69
C PHE A 40 -11.12 -8.97 1.21
N ALA A 41 -9.94 -8.59 0.74
CA ALA A 41 -9.65 -8.30 -0.68
C ALA A 41 -10.04 -9.49 -1.59
N THR A 42 -9.58 -10.69 -1.22
CA THR A 42 -9.93 -11.93 -1.94
C THR A 42 -11.43 -12.21 -1.92
N GLY A 43 -12.08 -12.02 -0.77
CA GLY A 43 -13.53 -12.15 -0.63
C GLY A 43 -14.30 -11.18 -1.53
N ALA A 44 -13.88 -9.92 -1.59
CA ALA A 44 -14.46 -8.90 -2.45
C ALA A 44 -14.32 -9.25 -3.94
N ILE A 45 -13.16 -9.77 -4.35
CA ILE A 45 -12.93 -10.25 -5.73
C ILE A 45 -13.86 -11.43 -6.06
N ILE A 46 -13.99 -12.41 -5.16
CA ILE A 46 -14.89 -13.56 -5.36
C ILE A 46 -16.34 -13.11 -5.48
N VAL A 47 -16.81 -12.25 -4.57
CA VAL A 47 -18.18 -11.69 -4.62
C VAL A 47 -18.39 -10.90 -5.90
N GLY A 48 -17.42 -10.07 -6.29
CA GLY A 48 -17.44 -9.34 -7.56
C GLY A 48 -17.56 -10.27 -8.77
N LEU A 49 -16.74 -11.33 -8.82
CA LEU A 49 -16.78 -12.35 -9.87
C LEU A 49 -18.12 -13.07 -9.92
N LEU A 50 -18.70 -13.44 -8.77
CA LEU A 50 -20.00 -14.09 -8.69
C LEU A 50 -21.13 -13.15 -9.14
N LEU A 51 -21.09 -11.88 -8.73
CA LEU A 51 -22.05 -10.87 -9.17
C LEU A 51 -21.95 -10.65 -10.68
N VAL A 52 -20.75 -10.48 -11.21
CA VAL A 52 -20.54 -10.30 -12.66
C VAL A 52 -20.93 -11.56 -13.43
N SER A 53 -20.65 -12.75 -12.92
CA SER A 53 -21.02 -14.02 -13.59
C SER A 53 -22.52 -14.28 -13.53
N GLY A 54 -23.18 -13.97 -12.42
CA GLY A 54 -24.63 -14.13 -12.24
C GLY A 54 -25.44 -13.09 -13.00
N LEU A 55 -24.96 -11.84 -13.06
CA LEU A 55 -25.55 -10.77 -13.88
C LEU A 55 -25.23 -10.95 -15.37
N GLY A 56 -24.05 -11.49 -15.68
CA GLY A 56 -23.53 -11.72 -17.03
C GLY A 56 -24.24 -12.84 -17.81
N TRP A 57 -25.11 -13.64 -17.18
CA TRP A 57 -26.04 -14.52 -17.89
C TRP A 57 -26.96 -13.77 -18.88
N TRP A 58 -27.07 -12.45 -18.75
CA TRP A 58 -27.82 -11.58 -19.67
C TRP A 58 -27.01 -11.08 -20.87
N THR A 59 -25.69 -11.25 -20.87
CA THR A 59 -24.83 -10.85 -22.00
C THR A 59 -24.39 -12.11 -22.74
N GLU A 60 -25.00 -12.40 -23.89
CA GLU A 60 -24.90 -13.65 -24.66
C GLU A 60 -23.47 -14.08 -25.12
N GLY A 61 -22.40 -13.38 -24.75
CA GLY A 61 -21.09 -13.52 -25.39
C GLY A 61 -19.99 -14.22 -24.60
N PHE A 62 -19.97 -14.17 -23.26
CA PHE A 62 -18.79 -14.63 -22.51
C PHE A 62 -19.14 -15.19 -21.13
N ASN A 63 -19.02 -16.51 -20.98
CA ASN A 63 -19.08 -17.19 -19.69
C ASN A 63 -17.64 -17.49 -19.22
N PRO A 64 -17.03 -16.66 -18.36
CA PRO A 64 -15.65 -16.85 -17.92
C PRO A 64 -15.43 -18.19 -17.21
N LEU A 65 -16.42 -18.66 -16.43
CA LEU A 65 -16.34 -19.97 -15.76
C LEU A 65 -16.41 -21.12 -16.76
N GLY A 66 -17.31 -21.03 -17.74
CA GLY A 66 -17.41 -22.00 -18.83
C GLY A 66 -16.15 -22.04 -19.68
N TRP A 67 -15.57 -20.89 -20.02
CA TRP A 67 -14.29 -20.79 -20.72
C TRP A 67 -13.15 -21.41 -19.91
N ALA A 68 -13.05 -21.09 -18.62
CA ALA A 68 -12.04 -21.65 -17.72
C ALA A 68 -12.15 -23.18 -17.60
N TRP A 69 -13.37 -23.71 -17.55
CA TRP A 69 -13.63 -25.15 -17.50
C TRP A 69 -13.19 -25.88 -18.78
N ASN A 70 -13.38 -25.24 -19.93
CA ASN A 70 -12.99 -25.79 -21.23
C ASN A 70 -11.49 -25.61 -21.55
N ASN A 71 -10.80 -24.68 -20.86
CA ASN A 71 -9.39 -24.35 -21.10
C ASN A 71 -8.56 -24.41 -19.80
N PRO A 72 -8.52 -25.56 -19.08
CA PRO A 72 -7.85 -25.66 -17.79
C PRO A 72 -6.34 -25.44 -17.88
N VAL A 73 -5.72 -25.84 -18.99
CA VAL A 73 -4.28 -25.64 -19.23
C VAL A 73 -3.92 -24.16 -19.30
N ASP A 74 -4.75 -23.35 -19.98
CA ASP A 74 -4.52 -21.91 -20.09
C ASP A 74 -4.71 -21.23 -18.73
N VAL A 75 -5.70 -21.66 -17.94
CA VAL A 75 -5.92 -21.17 -16.57
C VAL A 75 -4.72 -21.48 -15.69
N ILE A 76 -4.21 -22.72 -15.71
CA ILE A 76 -3.05 -23.13 -14.92
C ILE A 76 -1.81 -22.36 -15.37
N THR A 77 -1.59 -22.24 -16.68
CA THR A 77 -0.44 -21.52 -17.25
C THR A 77 -0.49 -20.04 -16.88
N GLY A 78 -1.67 -19.41 -16.99
CA GLY A 78 -1.90 -18.04 -16.58
C GLY A 78 -1.66 -17.84 -15.08
N PHE A 79 -2.13 -18.77 -14.24
CA PHE A 79 -1.90 -18.74 -12.80
C PHE A 79 -0.41 -18.85 -12.44
N VAL A 80 0.32 -19.78 -13.06
CA VAL A 80 1.76 -19.95 -12.83
C VAL A 80 2.53 -18.69 -13.27
N ALA A 81 2.25 -18.18 -14.47
CA ALA A 81 2.86 -16.94 -14.96
C ALA A 81 2.56 -15.77 -14.03
N TYR A 82 1.31 -15.64 -13.58
CA TYR A 82 0.87 -14.62 -12.63
C TYR A 82 1.63 -14.71 -11.30
N SER A 83 1.74 -15.89 -10.71
CA SER A 83 2.47 -16.11 -9.46
C SER A 83 3.97 -15.82 -9.59
N LEU A 84 4.60 -16.16 -10.72
CA LEU A 84 6.02 -15.86 -10.96
C LEU A 84 6.28 -14.36 -11.00
N ILE A 85 5.43 -13.60 -11.70
CA ILE A 85 5.52 -12.13 -11.71
C ILE A 85 5.27 -11.57 -10.30
N GLY A 86 4.31 -12.13 -9.58
CA GLY A 86 4.04 -11.79 -8.17
C GLY A 86 5.24 -12.01 -7.25
N CYS A 87 5.99 -13.10 -7.44
CA CYS A 87 7.23 -13.37 -6.71
C CYS A 87 8.32 -12.34 -7.01
N LEU A 88 8.51 -11.95 -8.27
CA LEU A 88 9.47 -10.90 -8.62
C LEU A 88 9.07 -9.56 -7.99
N TRP A 89 7.78 -9.23 -8.02
CA TRP A 89 7.26 -8.02 -7.41
C TRP A 89 7.40 -8.03 -5.89
N SER A 90 7.12 -9.15 -5.22
CA SER A 90 7.23 -9.26 -3.76
C SER A 90 8.66 -9.02 -3.28
N VAL A 91 9.67 -9.49 -4.03
CA VAL A 91 11.09 -9.18 -3.77
C VAL A 91 11.38 -7.69 -3.91
N ALA A 92 10.88 -7.03 -4.96
CA ALA A 92 11.05 -5.60 -5.16
C ALA A 92 10.40 -4.80 -4.01
N LYS A 93 9.17 -5.15 -3.64
CA LYS A 93 8.42 -4.50 -2.55
C LYS A 93 9.06 -4.76 -1.19
N TRP A 94 9.62 -5.95 -0.96
CA TRP A 94 10.37 -6.28 0.26
C TRP A 94 11.62 -5.40 0.40
N LYS A 95 12.36 -5.16 -0.69
CA LYS A 95 13.50 -4.23 -0.67
C LYS A 95 13.08 -2.80 -0.29
N LEU A 96 11.96 -2.32 -0.81
CA LEU A 96 11.42 -1.00 -0.45
C LEU A 96 10.99 -0.94 1.02
N PHE A 97 10.36 -2.00 1.51
CA PHE A 97 9.96 -2.14 2.90
C PHE A 97 11.16 -2.12 3.84
N LEU A 98 12.19 -2.94 3.58
CA LEU A 98 13.42 -2.98 4.39
C LEU A 98 14.11 -1.61 4.46
N ARG A 99 14.16 -0.87 3.35
CA ARG A 99 14.71 0.50 3.33
C ARG A 99 13.94 1.44 4.26
N LYS A 100 12.59 1.38 4.24
CA LYS A 100 11.75 2.20 5.12
C LYS A 100 11.89 1.81 6.59
N SER A 101 11.92 0.52 6.89
CA SER A 101 12.09 0.00 8.25
C SER A 101 13.47 0.32 8.82
N PHE A 102 14.53 0.24 8.01
CA PHE A 102 15.87 0.64 8.42
C PHE A 102 15.93 2.13 8.80
N LYS A 103 15.41 3.02 7.95
CA LYS A 103 15.35 4.47 8.24
C LYS A 103 14.56 4.78 9.52
N ARG A 104 13.45 4.09 9.77
CA ARG A 104 12.67 4.25 11.00
C ARG A 104 13.44 3.77 12.23
N SER A 105 14.16 2.65 12.12
CA SER A 105 15.00 2.13 13.20
C SER A 105 16.18 3.05 13.52
N GLU A 106 16.79 3.63 12.50
CA GLU A 106 17.90 4.58 12.63
C GLU A 106 17.44 5.84 13.37
N LYS A 107 16.31 6.43 12.96
CA LYS A 107 15.73 7.58 13.65
C LYS A 107 15.43 7.32 15.12
N LYS A 108 14.81 6.16 15.45
CA LYS A 108 14.55 5.77 16.84
C LYS A 108 15.83 5.59 17.65
N PHE A 109 16.88 5.08 17.01
CA PHE A 109 18.18 4.90 17.64
C PHE A 109 18.87 6.24 17.92
N GLU A 110 18.82 7.19 16.99
CA GLU A 110 19.32 8.56 17.17
C GLU A 110 18.57 9.31 18.28
N GLU A 111 17.24 9.17 18.34
CA GLU A 111 16.41 9.71 19.41
C GLU A 111 16.77 9.09 20.78
N ALA A 112 17.02 7.77 20.82
CA ALA A 112 17.45 7.08 22.03
C ALA A 112 18.85 7.54 22.49
N LEU A 113 19.79 7.75 21.55
CA LEU A 113 21.13 8.26 21.85
C LEU A 113 21.08 9.69 22.39
N THR A 114 20.31 10.58 21.75
CA THR A 114 20.14 11.97 22.20
C THR A 114 19.54 12.01 23.61
N ASN A 115 18.52 11.18 23.88
CA ASN A 115 17.93 11.06 25.21
C ASN A 115 18.93 10.51 26.24
N PHE A 116 19.71 9.49 25.87
CA PHE A 116 20.73 8.92 26.75
C PHE A 116 21.81 9.95 27.10
N GLN A 117 22.30 10.72 26.13
CA GLN A 117 23.24 11.82 26.36
C GLN A 117 22.67 12.86 27.31
N ARG A 118 21.43 13.31 27.09
CA ARG A 118 20.74 14.23 28.01
C ARG A 118 20.66 13.69 29.44
N MET A 119 20.39 12.39 29.60
CA MET A 119 20.37 11.75 30.92
C MET A 119 21.75 11.74 31.59
N LEU A 120 22.82 11.49 30.82
CA LEU A 120 24.19 11.56 31.34
C LEU A 120 24.54 12.98 31.79
N ASP A 121 24.13 14.00 31.04
CA ASP A 121 24.34 15.40 31.41
C ASP A 121 23.57 15.78 32.69
N GLU A 122 22.32 15.31 32.84
CA GLU A 122 21.53 15.46 34.08
C GLU A 122 22.21 14.82 35.29
N VAL A 123 22.76 13.62 35.13
CA VAL A 123 23.47 12.91 36.20
C VAL A 123 24.79 13.61 36.54
N ALA A 124 25.53 14.08 35.53
CA ALA A 124 26.76 14.85 35.72
C ALA A 124 26.50 16.17 36.46
N ASN A 125 25.36 16.82 36.20
CA ASN A 125 24.92 18.03 36.90
C ASN A 125 24.27 17.76 38.27
N GLY A 126 24.21 16.51 38.71
CA GLY A 126 23.65 16.12 40.01
C GLY A 126 22.13 16.25 40.11
N THR A 127 21.41 16.48 39.01
CA THR A 127 19.94 16.61 39.01
C THR A 127 19.24 15.25 39.01
N ARG A 128 19.96 14.17 38.71
CA ARG A 128 19.44 12.81 38.67
C ARG A 128 20.39 11.82 39.33
N HIS A 129 19.86 10.92 40.14
CA HIS A 129 20.69 10.00 40.92
C HIS A 129 21.01 8.67 40.22
N HIS A 130 20.33 8.31 39.12
CA HIS A 130 20.52 7.04 38.42
C HIS A 130 20.62 7.25 36.90
N ALA A 131 21.80 6.94 36.34
CA ALA A 131 22.00 6.77 34.90
C ALA A 131 21.81 5.30 34.52
N PRO A 132 21.19 4.98 33.37
CA PRO A 132 21.36 3.68 32.76
C PRO A 132 22.84 3.42 32.48
N THR A 133 23.34 2.24 32.86
CA THR A 133 24.77 1.88 32.77
C THR A 133 25.22 1.56 31.35
N ASP A 134 24.28 1.13 30.50
CA ASP A 134 24.57 0.72 29.14
C ASP A 134 23.96 1.69 28.11
N PRO A 135 24.72 2.10 27.08
CA PRO A 135 24.15 2.86 25.98
C PRO A 135 23.13 2.02 25.20
N PRO A 136 22.14 2.67 24.54
CA PRO A 136 21.20 1.96 23.69
C PRO A 136 21.96 1.16 22.62
N LYS A 137 21.58 -0.10 22.42
CA LYS A 137 22.19 -0.99 21.42
C LYS A 137 21.37 -0.99 20.14
N LYS A 138 22.04 -0.96 18.99
CA LYS A 138 21.38 -1.08 17.67
C LYS A 138 20.91 -2.52 17.49
N THR A 139 19.61 -2.75 17.63
CA THR A 139 19.00 -4.05 17.39
C THR A 139 18.35 -4.09 16.02
N ARG A 140 18.37 -5.26 15.37
CA ARG A 140 17.64 -5.48 14.12
C ARG A 140 16.13 -5.43 14.44
N PRO A 141 15.33 -4.63 13.73
CA PRO A 141 13.88 -4.62 13.94
C PRO A 141 13.30 -5.99 13.66
N SER A 142 12.44 -6.50 14.56
CA SER A 142 11.79 -7.81 14.39
C SER A 142 11.00 -7.86 13.07
N GLU A 143 10.34 -6.75 12.72
CA GLU A 143 9.62 -6.58 11.44
C GLU A 143 10.47 -6.80 10.18
N SER A 144 11.81 -6.84 10.28
CA SER A 144 12.70 -7.13 9.14
C SER A 144 12.95 -8.62 8.91
N PHE A 145 12.42 -9.51 9.75
CA PHE A 145 12.47 -10.96 9.54
C PHE A 145 11.33 -11.38 8.60
N ALA A 146 11.67 -12.10 7.54
CA ALA A 146 10.69 -12.58 6.56
C ALA A 146 9.68 -13.56 7.18
N SER A 147 10.12 -14.37 8.16
CA SER A 147 9.27 -15.30 8.91
C SER A 147 8.13 -14.59 9.64
N GLU A 148 8.38 -13.39 10.19
CA GLU A 148 7.38 -12.56 10.86
C GLU A 148 6.44 -11.86 9.85
N ASN A 149 6.75 -11.89 8.55
CA ASN A 149 6.01 -11.20 7.50
C ASN A 149 5.49 -12.17 6.41
N ALA A 150 5.42 -13.47 6.68
CA ALA A 150 5.02 -14.46 5.68
C ALA A 150 3.66 -14.13 5.03
N GLY A 151 2.66 -13.75 5.83
CA GLY A 151 1.34 -13.37 5.32
C GLY A 151 1.39 -12.15 4.39
N ARG A 152 2.20 -11.14 4.72
CA ARG A 152 2.41 -9.95 3.89
C ARG A 152 3.12 -10.28 2.58
N LEU A 153 4.16 -11.12 2.62
CA LEU A 153 4.86 -11.58 1.43
C LEU A 153 3.94 -12.35 0.49
N THR A 154 3.15 -13.29 1.03
CA THR A 154 2.14 -14.04 0.28
C THR A 154 1.09 -13.10 -0.33
N GLY A 155 0.60 -12.12 0.44
CA GLY A 155 -0.33 -11.10 -0.05
C GLY A 155 0.25 -10.28 -1.20
N TRP A 156 1.54 -9.93 -1.16
CA TRP A 156 2.19 -9.21 -2.26
C TRP A 156 2.36 -10.05 -3.53
N ILE A 157 2.49 -11.37 -3.39
CA ILE A 157 2.56 -12.28 -4.55
C ILE A 157 1.18 -12.36 -5.22
N PHE A 158 0.12 -12.59 -4.44
CA PHE A 158 -1.21 -12.83 -5.00
C PHE A 158 -1.96 -11.55 -5.40
N HIS A 159 -1.64 -10.40 -4.81
CA HIS A 159 -2.26 -9.11 -5.10
C HIS A 159 -1.26 -8.12 -5.73
N TRP A 160 -0.32 -8.64 -6.52
CA TRP A 160 0.75 -7.82 -7.10
C TRP A 160 0.24 -6.72 -8.06
N PRO A 161 -0.76 -6.92 -8.95
CA PRO A 161 -1.18 -5.87 -9.87
C PRO A 161 -1.78 -4.68 -9.12
N PHE A 162 -2.61 -4.95 -8.12
CA PHE A 162 -3.21 -3.94 -7.26
C PHE A 162 -2.14 -3.24 -6.40
N SER A 163 -1.14 -3.97 -5.93
CA SER A 163 0.01 -3.36 -5.24
C SER A 163 0.81 -2.42 -6.14
N VAL A 164 1.04 -2.78 -7.40
CA VAL A 164 1.72 -1.92 -8.39
C VAL A 164 0.90 -0.66 -8.63
N LEU A 165 -0.40 -0.82 -8.91
CA LEU A 165 -1.32 0.29 -9.11
C LEU A 165 -1.38 1.20 -7.88
N GLY A 166 -1.44 0.63 -6.68
CA GLY A 166 -1.44 1.38 -5.44
C GLY A 166 -0.17 2.21 -5.24
N VAL A 167 1.00 1.71 -5.67
CA VAL A 167 2.24 2.51 -5.65
C VAL A 167 2.17 3.67 -6.65
N LEU A 168 1.72 3.42 -7.88
CA LEU A 168 1.61 4.45 -8.91
C LEU A 168 0.58 5.53 -8.54
N VAL A 169 -0.60 5.11 -8.10
CA VAL A 169 -1.70 6.00 -7.69
C VAL A 169 -1.34 6.71 -6.38
N GLY A 170 -0.73 6.01 -5.42
CA GLY A 170 -0.31 6.59 -4.15
C GLY A 170 0.66 7.76 -4.34
N ASP A 171 1.64 7.62 -5.23
CA ASP A 171 2.57 8.70 -5.57
C ASP A 171 1.84 9.92 -6.18
N VAL A 172 0.85 9.69 -7.03
CA VAL A 172 0.03 10.76 -7.63
C VAL A 172 -0.81 11.47 -6.56
N ILE A 173 -1.51 10.71 -5.71
CA ILE A 173 -2.35 11.26 -4.64
C ILE A 173 -1.50 12.05 -3.64
N ILE A 174 -0.34 11.53 -3.23
CA ILE A 174 0.55 12.22 -2.28
C ILE A 174 1.02 13.56 -2.87
N ARG A 175 1.42 13.60 -4.14
CA ARG A 175 1.83 14.84 -4.81
C ARG A 175 0.68 15.84 -4.90
N PHE A 176 -0.51 15.36 -5.24
CA PHE A 176 -1.70 16.19 -5.29
C PHE A 176 -2.05 16.75 -3.90
N ALA A 177 -2.07 15.89 -2.88
CA ALA A 177 -2.34 16.29 -1.51
C ALA A 177 -1.31 17.28 -0.95
N ASP A 178 -0.01 17.08 -1.22
CA ASP A 178 1.06 18.01 -0.85
C ASP A 178 0.87 19.37 -1.54
N THR A 179 0.45 19.38 -2.80
CA THR A 179 0.12 20.60 -3.55
C THR A 179 -1.06 21.34 -2.89
N CYS A 180 -2.14 20.62 -2.59
CA CYS A 180 -3.29 21.19 -1.88
C CYS A 180 -2.91 21.71 -0.49
N TYR A 181 -2.13 20.93 0.27
CA TYR A 181 -1.67 21.31 1.61
C TYR A 181 -0.84 22.58 1.58
N LYS A 182 0.14 22.71 0.68
CA LYS A 182 0.96 23.92 0.54
C LYS A 182 0.12 25.14 0.15
N ALA A 183 -0.84 24.97 -0.76
CA ALA A 183 -1.75 26.04 -1.14
C ALA A 183 -2.61 26.51 0.04
N LEU A 184 -3.18 25.58 0.80
CA LEU A 184 -3.98 25.88 1.99
C LEU A 184 -3.14 26.47 3.12
N HIS A 185 -1.94 25.93 3.37
CA HIS A 185 -1.02 26.42 4.39
C HIS A 185 -0.66 27.89 4.14
N GLY A 186 -0.30 28.25 2.91
CA GLY A 186 -0.02 29.64 2.57
C GLY A 186 -1.24 30.56 2.76
N LEU A 187 -2.45 30.07 2.49
CA LEU A 187 -3.68 30.83 2.76
C LEU A 187 -3.89 31.03 4.27
N PHE A 188 -3.74 29.98 5.08
CA PHE A 188 -3.88 30.05 6.53
C PHE A 188 -2.84 30.94 7.18
N GLU A 189 -1.57 30.87 6.76
CA GLU A 189 -0.53 31.77 7.24
C GLU A 189 -0.85 33.23 6.93
N ARG A 190 -1.36 33.53 5.73
CA ARG A 190 -1.76 34.90 5.37
C ARG A 190 -2.90 35.41 6.24
N MET A 191 -3.90 34.57 6.53
CA MET A 191 -4.99 34.93 7.44
C MET A 191 -4.48 35.15 8.86
N ALA A 192 -3.61 34.27 9.37
CA ALA A 192 -3.01 34.41 10.69
C ALA A 192 -2.20 35.72 10.80
N ARG A 193 -1.31 36.00 9.83
CA ARG A 193 -0.54 37.26 9.80
C ARG A 193 -1.45 38.49 9.74
N ALA A 194 -2.53 38.43 8.97
CA ALA A 194 -3.49 39.53 8.89
C ALA A 194 -4.22 39.75 10.22
N GLN A 195 -4.58 38.68 10.92
CA GLN A 195 -5.28 38.75 12.22
C GLN A 195 -4.38 39.23 13.36
N PHE A 196 -3.10 38.88 13.32
CA PHE A 196 -2.11 39.26 14.35
C PHE A 196 -1.22 40.44 13.94
N ALA A 197 -1.58 41.19 12.89
CA ALA A 197 -0.87 42.39 12.49
C ALA A 197 -0.94 43.45 13.60
N GLY A 198 0.13 43.58 14.39
CA GLY A 198 0.24 44.52 15.52
C GLY A 198 0.67 43.90 16.85
N TYR A 199 0.80 42.58 16.92
CA TYR A 199 1.47 41.91 18.04
C TYR A 199 2.96 41.75 17.70
N GLU A 200 3.86 42.09 18.64
CA GLU A 200 5.29 41.77 18.52
C GLU A 200 5.49 40.25 18.73
N GLU A 201 6.31 39.61 17.90
CA GLU A 201 6.65 38.18 18.00
C GLU A 201 7.51 37.87 19.24
#